data_AF-A0A2D8SXQ0-F1
#
_entry.id   AF-A0A2D8SXQ0-F1
#
_cell.length_a   1.000
_cell.length_b   1.000
_cell.length_c   1.000
_cell.angle_alpha   90.00
_cell.angle_beta   90.00
_cell.angle_gamma   90.00
#
_symmetry.space_group_name_H-M   'P 1'
#
loop_
_entity.id
_entity.type
_entity.pdbx_description
1 polymer ?
#
loop_
_entity_poly.entity_id
_entity_poly.type
_entity_poly.pdbx_seq_one_letter_code
_entity_poly.pdbx_strand_id
1 'polypeptide(L)'
;MLWIGAIVALVTTILMVFNMLGVSVIPGDTQKISMIAGFVTAALIGLGVLLWYMGLPDSGDASAGINVWLTLIGAVIAATSGLLIKMYGRPLN
;
A
#
# COMPACT_ATOMS: atom_id res chain seq x y z
N MET A 1 9.09 6.00 8.28
CA MET A 1 8.33 5.89 7.01
C MET A 1 7.70 4.52 6.81
N LEU A 2 8.46 3.41 6.74
CA LEU A 2 7.89 2.07 6.49
C LEU A 2 6.84 1.62 7.53
N TRP A 3 7.06 1.95 8.81
CA TRP A 3 6.07 1.70 9.88
C TRP A 3 4.75 2.44 9.66
N ILE A 4 4.79 3.67 9.15
CA ILE A 4 3.58 4.44 8.83
C ILE A 4 2.86 3.79 7.64
N GLY A 5 3.61 3.40 6.59
CA GLY A 5 3.05 2.68 5.45
C GLY A 5 2.40 1.35 5.84
N ALA A 6 3.01 0.61 6.77
CA ALA A 6 2.47 -0.64 7.31
C ALA A 6 1.17 -0.43 8.09
N ILE A 7 1.11 0.59 8.96
CA ILE A 7 -0.11 0.92 9.71
C ILE A 7 -1.24 1.34 8.76
N VAL A 8 -0.94 2.18 7.77
CA VAL A 8 -1.92 2.60 6.76
C VAL A 8 -2.42 1.39 5.97
N ALA A 9 -1.53 0.52 5.50
CA ALA A 9 -1.93 -0.69 4.78
C ALA A 9 -2.84 -1.59 5.64
N LEU A 10 -2.52 -1.76 6.92
CA LEU A 10 -3.28 -2.59 7.85
C LEU A 10 -4.68 -2.02 8.13
N VAL A 11 -4.76 -0.71 8.44
CA VAL A 11 -6.04 -0.02 8.64
C VAL A 11 -6.90 -0.11 7.39
N THR A 12 -6.33 0.11 6.20
CA THR A 12 -7.08 0.02 4.94
C THR A 12 -7.62 -1.39 4.70
N THR A 13 -6.82 -2.41 4.97
CA THR A 13 -7.22 -3.81 4.81
C THR A 13 -8.37 -4.15 5.75
N ILE A 14 -8.27 -3.72 7.02
CA ILE A 14 -9.33 -3.92 8.02
C ILE A 14 -10.64 -3.25 7.59
N LEU A 15 -10.57 -2.00 7.10
CA LEU A 15 -11.75 -1.26 6.62
C LEU A 15 -12.41 -1.94 5.41
N MET A 16 -11.60 -2.49 4.51
CA MET A 16 -12.10 -3.22 3.34
C MET A 16 -12.78 -4.54 3.75
N VAL A 17 -12.19 -5.28 4.68
CA VAL A 17 -12.76 -6.52 5.23
C VAL A 17 -14.07 -6.25 5.96
N PHE A 18 -14.15 -5.20 6.79
CA PHE A 18 -15.40 -4.87 7.48
C PHE A 18 -16.53 -4.53 6.52
N ASN A 19 -16.25 -3.79 5.44
CA ASN A 19 -17.25 -3.51 4.42
C ASN A 19 -17.71 -4.80 3.70
N MET A 20 -16.79 -5.72 3.37
CA MET A 20 -17.14 -7.04 2.82
C MET A 20 -18.03 -7.87 3.75
N LEU A 21 -17.90 -7.71 5.07
CA LEU A 21 -18.72 -8.39 6.08
C LEU A 21 -20.06 -7.69 6.34
N GLY A 22 -20.42 -6.67 5.56
CA GLY A 22 -21.67 -5.92 5.71
C GLY A 22 -21.66 -4.95 6.90
N VAL A 23 -20.51 -4.75 7.54
CA VAL A 23 -20.35 -3.78 8.63
C VAL A 23 -19.88 -2.46 8.03
N SER A 24 -20.82 -1.53 7.87
CA SER A 24 -20.57 -0.16 7.42
C SER A 24 -19.87 0.65 8.53
N VAL A 25 -18.54 0.58 8.60
CA VAL A 25 -17.74 1.32 9.60
C VAL A 25 -17.45 2.77 9.17
N ILE A 26 -17.51 3.06 7.86
CA ILE A 26 -17.27 4.41 7.32
C ILE A 26 -18.50 4.87 6.52
N PRO A 27 -19.10 6.04 6.82
CA PRO A 27 -20.13 6.65 5.99
C PRO A 27 -19.45 7.25 4.75
N GLY A 28 -19.22 6.43 3.73
CA GLY A 28 -18.55 6.85 2.50
C GLY A 28 -18.26 5.71 1.54
N ASP A 29 -18.03 6.05 0.28
CA ASP A 29 -17.72 5.13 -0.81
C ASP A 29 -16.40 4.39 -0.52
N THR A 30 -16.50 3.29 0.20
CA THR A 30 -15.35 2.57 0.78
C THR A 30 -14.43 2.05 -0.32
N GLN A 31 -14.96 1.76 -1.51
CA GLN A 31 -14.14 1.41 -2.67
C GLN A 31 -13.21 2.55 -3.08
N LYS A 32 -13.69 3.80 -3.10
CA LYS A 32 -12.84 4.95 -3.40
C LYS A 32 -11.75 5.16 -2.35
N ILE A 33 -12.09 4.97 -1.07
CA ILE A 33 -11.13 5.09 0.04
C ILE A 33 -10.06 3.99 -0.07
N SER A 34 -10.46 2.74 -0.30
CA SER A 34 -9.55 1.61 -0.48
C SER A 34 -8.67 1.76 -1.73
N MET A 35 -9.21 2.30 -2.83
CA MET A 35 -8.44 2.63 -4.03
C MET A 35 -7.32 3.63 -3.73
N ILE A 36 -7.68 4.77 -3.12
CA ILE A 36 -6.72 5.84 -2.80
C ILE A 36 -5.65 5.31 -1.85
N ALA A 37 -6.06 4.57 -0.82
CA ALA A 37 -5.15 4.01 0.14
C ALA A 37 -4.17 2.99 -0.47
N GLY A 38 -4.59 2.15 -1.43
CA GLY A 38 -3.69 1.26 -2.15
C GLY A 38 -2.57 2.01 -2.89
N PHE A 39 -2.91 3.09 -3.60
CA PHE A 39 -1.92 3.94 -4.27
C PHE A 39 -1.02 4.71 -3.29
N VAL A 40 -1.59 5.26 -2.21
CA VAL A 40 -0.84 5.99 -1.18
C VAL A 40 0.16 5.06 -0.48
N THR A 41 -0.25 3.85 -0.12
CA THR A 41 0.62 2.83 0.46
C THR A 41 1.77 2.47 -0.49
N ALA A 42 1.49 2.25 -1.78
CA ALA A 42 2.54 1.95 -2.76
C ALA A 42 3.55 3.10 -2.90
N ALA A 43 3.07 4.34 -2.95
CA ALA A 43 3.92 5.53 -3.03
C ALA A 43 4.80 5.71 -1.77
N LEU A 44 4.23 5.50 -0.57
CA LEU A 44 4.96 5.59 0.69
C LEU A 44 6.04 4.51 0.81
N ILE A 45 5.75 3.29 0.36
CA ILE A 45 6.72 2.21 0.34
C ILE A 45 7.85 2.51 -0.66
N GLY A 46 7.52 2.92 -1.88
CA GLY A 46 8.49 3.30 -2.91
C GLY A 46 9.43 4.42 -2.43
N LEU A 47 8.86 5.48 -1.84
CA LEU A 47 9.64 6.57 -1.22
C LEU A 47 10.49 6.08 -0.06
N GLY A 48 9.99 5.16 0.78
CA GLY A 48 10.74 4.57 1.87
C GLY A 48 11.98 3.80 1.39
N VAL A 49 11.85 3.01 0.33
CA VAL A 49 12.97 2.29 -0.29
C VAL A 49 13.95 3.25 -0.96
N LEU A 50 13.45 4.29 -1.64
CA LEU A 50 14.30 5.29 -2.30
C LEU A 50 15.17 6.07 -1.30
N LEU A 51 14.56 6.53 -0.20
CA LEU A 51 15.27 7.25 0.87
C LEU A 51 16.28 6.35 1.58
N TRP A 52 15.96 5.07 1.75
CA TRP A 52 16.91 4.08 2.28
C TRP A 52 18.09 3.88 1.32
N TYR A 53 17.83 3.76 0.02
CA TYR A 53 18.86 3.60 -1.00
C TYR A 53 19.81 4.81 -1.06
N MET A 54 19.27 6.03 -0.99
CA MET A 54 20.09 7.25 -0.93
C MET A 54 20.93 7.39 0.34
N GLY A 55 20.57 6.68 1.41
CA GLY A 55 21.31 6.66 2.66
C GLY A 55 22.42 5.61 2.71
N LEU A 56 22.57 4.78 1.67
CA LEU A 56 23.65 3.81 1.59
C LEU A 56 24.98 4.53 1.30
N PRO A 57 26.06 4.15 1.99
CA PRO A 57 27.39 4.69 1.69
C PRO A 57 27.86 4.22 0.31
N ASP A 58 28.55 5.10 -0.42
CA ASP A 58 29.11 4.85 -1.78
C ASP A 58 30.19 3.75 -1.82
N SER A 59 30.58 3.21 -0.66
CA SER A 59 31.50 2.08 -0.55
C SER A 59 30.83 0.79 -1.00
N GLY A 60 31.33 0.24 -2.10
CA GLY A 60 30.79 -0.91 -2.84
C GLY A 60 30.45 -2.15 -2.00
N ASP A 61 29.53 -2.94 -2.55
CA ASP A 61 28.88 -4.14 -1.99
C ASP A 61 27.73 -3.90 -0.99
N ALA A 62 26.99 -2.79 -1.11
CA ALA A 62 25.64 -2.70 -0.57
C ALA A 62 24.64 -3.48 -1.45
N SER A 63 24.74 -4.81 -1.47
CA SER A 63 23.76 -5.67 -2.13
C SER A 63 22.39 -5.51 -1.46
N ALA A 64 21.36 -5.15 -2.24
CA ALA A 64 20.00 -5.05 -1.75
C ALA A 64 19.51 -6.43 -1.29
N GLY A 65 19.53 -6.66 0.03
CA GLY A 65 19.07 -7.90 0.64
C GLY A 65 17.61 -8.21 0.32
N ILE A 66 17.20 -9.47 0.51
CA ILE A 66 15.84 -9.97 0.21
C ILE A 66 14.71 -9.10 0.78
N ASN A 67 14.96 -8.40 1.89
CA ASN A 67 14.01 -7.48 2.52
C ASN A 67 13.58 -6.33 1.58
N VAL A 68 14.48 -5.80 0.75
CA VAL A 68 14.17 -4.73 -0.21
C VAL A 68 13.22 -5.25 -1.29
N TRP A 69 13.51 -6.44 -1.81
CA TRP A 69 12.67 -7.12 -2.80
C TRP A 69 11.27 -7.44 -2.25
N LEU A 70 11.18 -7.96 -1.02
CA LEU A 70 9.90 -8.22 -0.35
C LEU A 70 9.09 -6.93 -0.15
N THR A 71 9.76 -5.83 0.20
CA THR A 71 9.12 -4.53 0.39
C THR A 71 8.59 -3.98 -0.94
N LEU A 72 9.36 -4.10 -2.03
CA LEU A 72 8.94 -3.71 -3.37
C LEU A 72 7.76 -4.57 -3.89
N ILE A 73 7.77 -5.88 -3.63
CA ILE A 73 6.63 -6.76 -3.94
C ILE A 73 5.38 -6.27 -3.21
N GLY A 74 5.50 -5.89 -1.94
CA GLY A 74 4.40 -5.27 -1.18
C GLY A 74 3.85 -4.00 -1.83
N ALA A 75 4.72 -3.12 -2.35
CA ALA A 75 4.32 -1.93 -3.08
C ALA A 75 3.58 -2.26 -4.39
N VAL A 76 4.07 -3.24 -5.15
CA VAL A 76 3.44 -3.68 -6.40
C VAL A 76 2.06 -4.27 -6.13
N ILE A 77 1.91 -5.10 -5.09
CA ILE A 77 0.62 -5.67 -4.70
C ILE A 77 -0.36 -4.56 -4.29
N ALA A 78 0.09 -3.59 -3.48
CA ALA A 78 -0.74 -2.47 -3.05
C ALA A 78 -1.22 -1.61 -4.24
N ALA A 79 -0.32 -1.29 -5.18
CA ALA A 79 -0.65 -0.55 -6.40
C ALA A 79 -1.62 -1.34 -7.29
N THR A 80 -1.39 -2.65 -7.46
CA THR A 80 -2.24 -3.53 -8.27
C THR A 80 -3.63 -3.65 -7.66
N SER A 81 -3.73 -3.77 -6.34
CA SER A 81 -5.01 -3.76 -5.63
C SER A 81 -5.78 -2.46 -5.87
N GLY A 82 -5.13 -1.30 -5.72
CA GLY A 82 -5.74 0.00 -6.03
C GLY A 82 -6.20 0.10 -7.50
N LEU A 83 -5.42 -0.41 -8.44
CA LEU A 83 -5.76 -0.44 -9.87
C LEU A 83 -6.97 -1.35 -10.16
N LEU A 84 -7.03 -2.53 -9.54
CA LEU A 84 -8.15 -3.46 -9.69
C LEU A 84 -9.45 -2.86 -9.14
N ILE A 85 -9.40 -2.18 -8.00
CA ILE A 85 -10.56 -1.46 -7.46
C ILE A 85 -10.99 -0.33 -8.40
N LYS A 86 -10.04 0.37 -9.03
CA LYS A 86 -10.37 1.41 -10.02
C LYS A 86 -11.05 0.85 -11.27
N MET A 87 -10.60 -0.30 -11.77
CA MET A 87 -11.10 -0.89 -13.02
C MET A 87 -12.38 -1.70 -12.83
N TYR A 88 -12.52 -2.38 -11.70
CA TYR A 88 -13.59 -3.36 -11.45
C TYR A 88 -14.42 -3.06 -10.19
N GLY A 89 -14.15 -1.94 -9.51
CA GLY A 89 -14.96 -1.48 -8.38
C GLY A 89 -16.39 -1.20 -8.83
N ARG A 90 -17.34 -1.96 -8.29
CA ARG A 90 -18.77 -1.78 -8.59
C ARG A 90 -19.23 -0.45 -7.98
N PRO A 91 -19.86 0.46 -8.74
CA PRO A 91 -20.54 1.59 -8.14
C PRO A 91 -21.59 1.06 -7.16
N LEU A 92 -21.48 1.48 -5.91
CA LEU A 92 -22.54 1.30 -4.93
C LEU A 92 -23.68 2.22 -5.36
N ASN A 93 -24.72 1.63 -5.96
CA ASN A 93 -26.04 2.26 -6.06
C ASN A 93 -26.64 2.41 -4.67
#